data_AF-A0A820NTE0-F1
#
_entry.id   AF-A0A820NTE0-F1
#
_cell.length_a   1.000
_cell.length_b   1.000
_cell.length_c   1.000
_cell.angle_alpha   90.00
_cell.angle_beta   90.00
_cell.angle_gamma   90.00
#
_symmetry.space_group_name_H-M   'P 1'
#
loop_
_entity.id
_entity.type
_entity.pdbx_description
1 polymer ?
#
loop_
_entity_poly.entity_id
_entity_poly.type
_entity_poly.pdbx_seq_one_letter_code
_entity_poly.pdbx_strand_id
1 'polypeptide(L)'
;SEQHLTRIINFSSITTSNFIQKTIENFVDKRVANTFGPSFGRKMTIFIDDINMPIINSWGDQEANEILRQLIEQKGFYSLIKPGDFLSIIDLQFLAAMCHPGGGRNDISERLKRHFFILNCTLPSNNAVDHIFSSIAKYFCNERNFSNDIINIVEKSISATRILWQTIKGKFLPTPAKF
;
A
#
# COMPACT_ATOMS: atom_id res chain seq x y z
N SER A 1 3.51 17.40 14.69
CA SER A 1 3.40 16.52 13.52
C SER A 1 4.44 16.79 12.43
N GLU A 2 5.40 17.72 12.61
CA GLU A 2 6.49 17.98 11.64
C GLU A 2 7.75 17.10 11.81
N GLN A 3 7.77 16.20 12.80
CA GLN A 3 8.95 15.38 13.14
C GLN A 3 8.97 14.00 12.45
N HIS A 4 7.88 13.61 11.78
CA HIS A 4 7.76 12.31 11.15
C HIS A 4 7.42 12.45 9.67
N LEU A 5 8.31 11.98 8.81
CA LEU A 5 8.16 12.02 7.36
C LEU A 5 7.40 10.79 6.87
N THR A 6 6.61 10.95 5.82
CA THR A 6 5.96 9.82 5.15
C THR A 6 6.36 9.80 3.68
N ARG A 7 6.79 8.63 3.19
CA ARG A 7 7.06 8.38 1.78
C ARG A 7 6.25 7.18 1.31
N ILE A 8 5.88 7.19 0.04
CA ILE A 8 5.12 6.12 -0.60
C ILE A 8 5.97 5.54 -1.73
N ILE A 9 6.02 4.22 -1.82
CA ILE A 9 6.62 3.49 -2.93
C ILE A 9 5.57 2.51 -3.46
N ASN A 10 5.26 2.60 -4.74
CA ASN A 10 4.34 1.66 -5.38
C ASN A 10 5.17 0.60 -6.09
N PHE A 11 4.97 -0.66 -5.73
CA PHE A 11 5.61 -1.77 -6.41
C PHE A 11 4.82 -2.12 -7.67
N SER A 12 5.55 -2.67 -8.63
CA SER A 12 5.04 -3.11 -9.93
C SER A 12 5.79 -4.37 -10.35
N SER A 13 5.35 -5.00 -11.43
CA SER A 13 6.03 -6.17 -11.99
C SER A 13 7.50 -5.92 -12.30
N ILE A 14 7.84 -4.72 -12.76
CA ILE A 14 9.22 -4.34 -13.14
C ILE A 14 10.03 -3.70 -12.00
N THR A 15 9.50 -3.69 -10.77
CA THR A 15 10.25 -3.21 -9.60
C THR A 15 11.46 -4.12 -9.36
N THR A 16 12.65 -3.53 -9.34
CA THR A 16 13.93 -4.25 -9.17
C THR A 16 14.63 -3.86 -7.87
N SER A 17 15.61 -4.66 -7.45
CA SER A 17 16.42 -4.35 -6.26
C SER A 17 17.15 -3.00 -6.39
N ASN A 18 17.66 -2.69 -7.58
CA ASN A 18 18.31 -1.41 -7.86
C ASN A 18 17.34 -0.22 -7.76
N PHE A 19 16.10 -0.39 -8.20
CA PHE A 19 15.06 0.63 -8.04
C PHE A 19 14.80 0.92 -6.56
N ILE A 20 14.64 -0.12 -5.73
CA ILE A 20 14.41 0.05 -4.29
C ILE A 20 15.60 0.76 -3.64
N GLN A 21 16.83 0.28 -3.88
CA GLN A 21 18.02 0.91 -3.31
C GLN A 21 18.08 2.41 -3.65
N LYS A 22 17.99 2.77 -4.94
CA LYS A 22 18.04 4.18 -5.37
C LYS A 22 16.91 5.01 -4.78
N THR A 23 15.71 4.44 -4.69
CA THR A 23 14.55 5.13 -4.12
C THR A 23 14.76 5.42 -2.63
N ILE A 24 15.27 4.46 -1.87
CA ILE A 24 15.59 4.63 -0.46
C ILE A 24 16.72 5.65 -0.28
N GLU A 25 17.80 5.55 -1.06
CA GLU A 25 18.90 6.51 -1.06
C GLU A 25 18.43 7.95 -1.36
N ASN A 26 17.46 8.12 -2.26
CA ASN A 26 16.87 9.44 -2.55
C ASN A 26 16.00 9.99 -1.41
N PHE A 27 15.54 9.15 -0.49
CA PHE A 27 14.71 9.59 0.65
C PHE A 27 15.53 9.98 1.88
N VAL A 28 16.80 9.58 1.92
CA VAL A 28 17.66 9.73 3.09
C VAL A 28 18.85 10.62 2.80
N ASP A 29 19.24 11.40 3.80
CA ASP A 29 20.43 12.22 3.76
C ASP A 29 21.61 11.46 4.37
N LYS A 30 22.81 11.71 3.85
CA LYS A 30 24.03 11.20 4.47
C LYS A 30 24.24 11.86 5.83
N ARG A 31 24.48 11.05 6.86
CA ARG A 31 24.87 11.52 8.19
C ARG A 31 26.39 11.41 8.36
N VAL A 32 26.86 10.32 8.97
CA VAL A 32 28.28 10.11 9.29
C VAL A 32 28.74 8.81 8.63
N ALA A 33 29.92 8.83 8.00
CA ALA A 33 30.51 7.70 7.29
C ALA A 33 29.51 7.05 6.31
N ASN A 34 29.21 5.76 6.46
CA ASN A 34 28.24 5.03 5.63
C ASN A 34 26.85 4.96 6.28
N THR A 35 26.51 5.91 7.17
CA THR A 35 25.20 5.99 7.81
C THR A 35 24.34 7.06 7.14
N PHE A 36 23.11 6.66 6.81
CA PHE A 36 22.10 7.48 6.16
C PHE A 36 20.81 7.45 6.97
N GLY A 37 20.02 8.49 6.86
CA GLY A 37 18.69 8.52 7.46
C GLY A 37 17.90 9.74 7.00
N PRO A 38 16.62 9.85 7.37
CA PRO A 38 15.87 11.07 7.16
C PRO A 38 16.58 12.28 7.80
N SER A 39 16.20 13.47 7.37
CA SER A 39 16.76 14.74 7.85
C SER A 39 16.87 14.77 9.38
N PHE A 40 17.96 15.37 9.87
CA PHE A 40 18.44 15.21 11.25
C PHE A 40 17.32 15.37 12.30
N GLY A 41 17.24 14.40 13.22
CA GLY A 41 16.26 14.39 14.32
C GLY A 41 14.85 13.96 13.92
N ARG A 42 14.60 13.57 12.66
CA ARG A 42 13.31 13.06 12.19
C ARG A 42 13.32 11.54 12.05
N LYS A 43 12.12 10.95 12.07
CA LYS A 43 11.86 9.56 11.66
C LYS A 43 11.07 9.56 10.36
N MET A 44 11.12 8.45 9.62
CA MET A 44 10.36 8.31 8.37
C MET A 44 9.61 6.99 8.31
N THR A 45 8.34 7.05 7.95
CA THR A 45 7.57 5.88 7.52
C THR A 45 7.60 5.77 6.00
N ILE A 46 7.90 4.57 5.51
CA ILE A 46 7.78 4.20 4.10
C ILE A 46 6.58 3.28 3.97
N PHE A 47 5.57 3.74 3.25
CA PHE A 47 4.43 2.93 2.85
C PHE A 47 4.71 2.28 1.49
N ILE A 48 4.59 0.96 1.43
CA ILE A 48 4.81 0.17 0.21
C ILE A 48 3.46 -0.37 -0.25
N ASP A 49 2.98 0.16 -1.38
CA ASP A 49 1.78 -0.38 -2.02
C ASP A 49 2.16 -1.53 -2.94
N ASP A 50 1.28 -2.53 -3.06
CA ASP A 50 1.43 -3.67 -3.95
C ASP A 50 2.73 -4.49 -3.78
N ILE A 51 3.16 -4.74 -2.52
CA ILE A 51 4.44 -5.42 -2.20
C ILE A 51 4.61 -6.82 -2.85
N ASN A 52 3.50 -7.47 -3.24
CA ASN A 52 3.50 -8.77 -3.89
C ASN A 52 3.61 -8.73 -5.43
N MET A 53 3.59 -7.54 -6.04
CA MET A 53 3.62 -7.37 -7.50
C MET A 53 4.97 -7.63 -8.20
N PRO A 54 6.16 -7.49 -7.58
CA PRO A 54 7.42 -7.74 -8.28
C PRO A 54 7.48 -9.12 -8.95
N ILE A 55 8.11 -9.18 -10.13
CA ILE A 55 8.27 -10.43 -10.89
C ILE A 55 9.02 -11.47 -10.04
N ILE A 56 8.56 -12.71 -10.16
CA ILE A 56 9.21 -13.90 -9.62
C ILE A 56 10.21 -14.40 -10.66
N ASN A 57 11.46 -14.61 -10.27
CA ASN A 57 12.50 -15.16 -11.14
C ASN A 57 12.33 -16.68 -11.35
N SER A 58 13.20 -17.30 -12.15
CA SER A 58 13.15 -18.74 -12.45
C SER A 58 13.30 -19.66 -11.24
N TRP A 59 13.77 -19.15 -10.11
CA TRP A 59 13.96 -19.90 -8.87
C TRP A 59 12.82 -19.73 -7.87
N GLY A 60 11.81 -18.91 -8.19
CA GLY A 60 10.69 -18.66 -7.29
C GLY A 60 10.87 -17.46 -6.36
N ASP A 61 11.94 -16.67 -6.55
CA ASP A 61 12.26 -15.54 -5.68
C ASP A 61 11.84 -14.19 -6.29
N GLN A 62 11.44 -13.27 -5.43
CA GLN A 62 11.23 -11.87 -5.77
C GLN A 62 12.45 -11.06 -5.30
N GLU A 63 13.41 -10.81 -6.21
CA GLU A 63 14.68 -10.14 -5.87
C GLU A 63 14.48 -8.78 -5.18
N ALA A 64 13.47 -8.03 -5.62
CA ALA A 64 13.05 -6.77 -5.03
C ALA A 64 12.68 -6.91 -3.53
N ASN A 65 12.00 -8.00 -3.18
CA ASN A 65 11.60 -8.27 -1.80
C ASN A 65 12.78 -8.72 -0.94
N GLU A 66 13.83 -9.31 -1.53
CA GLU A 66 15.03 -9.69 -0.77
C GLU A 66 15.90 -8.50 -0.36
N ILE A 67 16.04 -7.47 -1.21
CA ILE A 67 16.74 -6.24 -0.79
C ILE A 67 15.93 -5.48 0.26
N LEU A 68 14.59 -5.47 0.15
CA LEU A 68 13.72 -4.88 1.15
C LEU A 68 13.82 -5.63 2.49
N ARG A 69 13.83 -6.97 2.45
CA ARG A 69 14.04 -7.81 3.62
C ARG A 69 15.39 -7.50 4.28
N GLN A 70 16.46 -7.38 3.49
CA GLN A 70 17.77 -7.00 4.00
C GLN A 70 17.75 -5.63 4.68
N LEU A 71 17.13 -4.63 4.03
CA LEU A 71 16.98 -3.29 4.59
C LEU A 71 16.29 -3.31 5.96
N ILE A 72 15.20 -4.06 6.09
CA ILE A 72 14.43 -4.16 7.34
C ILE A 72 15.21 -4.91 8.42
N GLU A 73 15.79 -6.06 8.08
CA GLU A 73 16.46 -6.95 9.04
C GLU A 73 17.81 -6.38 9.51
N GLN A 74 18.62 -5.88 8.57
CA GLN A 74 20.00 -5.45 8.83
C GLN A 74 20.10 -3.93 9.03
N LYS A 75 18.99 -3.19 8.91
CA LYS A 75 18.96 -1.72 8.96
C LYS A 75 19.92 -1.10 7.94
N GLY A 76 19.88 -1.61 6.72
CA GLY A 76 20.82 -1.24 5.66
C GLY A 76 20.94 -2.31 4.58
N PHE A 77 21.72 -2.05 3.55
CA PHE A 77 22.01 -3.00 2.47
C PHE A 77 23.43 -2.81 1.95
N TYR A 78 23.97 -3.85 1.29
CA TYR A 78 25.21 -3.72 0.55
C TYR A 78 24.98 -2.93 -0.74
N SER A 79 25.92 -2.06 -1.08
CA SER A 79 25.84 -1.28 -2.31
C SER A 79 25.90 -2.19 -3.53
N LEU A 80 24.88 -2.11 -4.39
CA LEU A 80 24.91 -2.77 -5.70
C LEU A 80 25.92 -2.13 -6.68
N ILE A 81 26.43 -0.92 -6.38
CA ILE A 81 27.42 -0.20 -7.21
C ILE A 81 28.84 -0.46 -6.71
N LYS A 82 29.04 -0.50 -5.38
CA LYS A 82 30.35 -0.73 -4.74
C LYS A 82 30.32 -2.02 -3.91
N PRO A 83 30.72 -3.15 -4.51
CA PRO A 83 30.72 -4.44 -3.81
C PRO A 83 31.51 -4.37 -2.50
N GLY A 84 30.93 -4.88 -1.41
CA GLY A 84 31.54 -4.91 -0.08
C GLY A 84 31.21 -3.70 0.80
N ASP A 85 30.70 -2.60 0.24
CA ASP A 85 30.29 -1.43 1.02
C ASP A 85 28.90 -1.64 1.62
N PHE A 86 28.80 -1.74 2.95
CA PHE A 86 27.52 -1.74 3.64
C PHE A 86 27.06 -0.32 3.95
N LEU A 87 25.82 0.01 3.57
CA LEU A 87 25.16 1.29 3.82
C LEU A 87 24.15 1.10 4.96
N SER A 88 24.41 1.73 6.10
CA SER A 88 23.53 1.71 7.27
C SER A 88 22.44 2.75 7.11
N ILE A 89 21.18 2.35 7.27
CA ILE A 89 20.00 3.21 7.12
C ILE A 89 19.20 3.16 8.41
N ILE A 90 19.09 4.31 9.06
CA ILE A 90 18.48 4.45 10.39
C ILE A 90 17.21 5.29 10.36
N ASP A 91 16.44 5.23 11.45
CA ASP A 91 15.22 6.02 11.67
C ASP A 91 14.09 5.79 10.63
N LEU A 92 14.07 4.62 10.00
CA LEU A 92 12.99 4.18 9.11
C LEU A 92 11.98 3.24 9.81
N GLN A 93 10.74 3.32 9.36
CA GLN A 93 9.63 2.44 9.68
C GLN A 93 8.94 2.02 8.39
N PHE A 94 8.38 0.81 8.34
CA PHE A 94 7.76 0.28 7.13
C PHE A 94 6.31 -0.11 7.38
N LEU A 95 5.42 0.30 6.48
CA LEU A 95 4.08 -0.22 6.33
C LEU A 95 3.95 -0.76 4.91
N ALA A 96 3.23 -1.86 4.73
CA ALA A 96 3.03 -2.45 3.41
C ALA A 96 1.57 -2.89 3.24
N ALA A 97 1.10 -2.83 2.00
CA ALA A 97 -0.19 -3.36 1.58
C ALA A 97 0.00 -4.32 0.40
N MET A 98 -0.84 -5.34 0.34
CA MET A 98 -0.98 -6.22 -0.82
C MET A 98 -2.40 -6.75 -0.90
N CYS A 99 -2.80 -7.10 -2.12
CA CYS A 99 -3.99 -7.91 -2.32
C CYS A 99 -3.80 -9.33 -1.78
N HIS A 100 -4.90 -10.00 -1.44
CA HIS A 100 -4.87 -11.39 -1.00
C HIS A 100 -4.18 -12.28 -2.05
N PRO A 101 -3.26 -13.17 -1.66
CA PRO A 101 -2.60 -14.09 -2.58
C PRO A 101 -3.61 -15.06 -3.20
N GLY A 102 -3.40 -15.44 -4.46
CA GLY A 102 -4.32 -16.28 -5.23
C GLY A 102 -5.00 -15.55 -6.39
N GLY A 103 -5.75 -16.28 -7.23
CA GLY A 103 -6.43 -15.70 -8.40
C GLY A 103 -5.49 -15.05 -9.42
N GLY A 104 -4.26 -15.56 -9.55
CA GLY A 104 -3.22 -14.99 -10.42
C GLY A 104 -2.30 -13.97 -9.74
N ARG A 105 -2.51 -13.67 -8.45
CA ARG A 105 -1.63 -12.80 -7.66
C ARG A 105 -0.64 -13.62 -6.84
N ASN A 106 0.61 -13.17 -6.87
CA ASN A 106 1.70 -13.76 -6.11
C ASN A 106 1.57 -13.47 -4.62
N ASP A 107 2.22 -14.28 -3.80
CA ASP A 107 2.44 -14.02 -2.38
C ASP A 107 3.89 -13.54 -2.17
N ILE A 108 4.16 -12.91 -1.03
CA ILE A 108 5.52 -12.54 -0.62
C ILE A 108 6.19 -13.68 0.16
N SER A 109 7.51 -13.69 0.22
CA SER A 109 8.26 -14.73 0.92
C SER A 109 7.97 -14.74 2.44
N GLU A 110 7.92 -15.92 3.04
CA GLU A 110 7.73 -16.08 4.51
C GLU A 110 8.82 -15.35 5.31
N ARG A 111 10.02 -15.29 4.74
CA ARG A 111 11.16 -14.57 5.32
C ARG A 111 10.94 -13.06 5.38
N LEU A 112 10.19 -12.48 4.45
CA LEU A 112 9.79 -11.08 4.51
C LEU A 112 8.57 -10.90 5.42
N LYS A 113 7.56 -11.78 5.31
CA LYS A 113 6.34 -11.74 6.15
C LYS A 113 6.63 -11.69 7.65
N ARG A 114 7.62 -12.46 8.14
CA ARG A 114 7.97 -12.50 9.57
C ARG A 114 8.35 -11.13 10.16
N HIS A 115 8.71 -10.15 9.32
CA HIS A 115 9.04 -8.80 9.77
C HIS A 115 7.81 -7.87 9.88
N PHE A 116 6.64 -8.31 9.43
CA PHE A 116 5.40 -7.55 9.47
C PHE A 116 4.38 -8.17 10.43
N PHE A 117 3.58 -7.30 11.06
CA PHE A 117 2.34 -7.70 11.68
C PHE A 117 1.23 -7.68 10.62
N ILE A 118 0.70 -8.85 10.27
CA ILE A 118 -0.21 -9.02 9.14
C ILE A 118 -1.66 -8.88 9.63
N LEU A 119 -2.41 -7.98 8.99
CA LEU A 119 -3.84 -7.78 9.21
C LEU A 119 -4.61 -8.03 7.91
N ASN A 120 -5.69 -8.80 8.00
CA ASN A 120 -6.61 -8.98 6.89
C ASN A 120 -7.66 -7.86 6.89
N CYS A 121 -7.71 -7.08 5.81
CA CYS A 121 -8.73 -6.05 5.62
C CYS A 121 -9.90 -6.61 4.81
N THR A 122 -11.00 -6.93 5.51
CA THR A 122 -12.22 -7.43 4.86
C THR A 122 -13.06 -6.29 4.30
N LEU A 123 -13.93 -6.61 3.34
CA LEU A 123 -14.92 -5.64 2.85
C LEU A 123 -15.77 -5.09 4.02
N PRO A 124 -16.10 -3.79 4.00
CA PRO A 124 -16.97 -3.19 5.02
C PRO A 124 -18.37 -3.81 4.99
N SER A 125 -19.04 -3.81 6.14
CA SER A 125 -20.44 -4.28 6.24
C SER A 125 -21.38 -3.36 5.44
N ASN A 126 -22.53 -3.88 5.01
CA ASN A 126 -23.54 -3.10 4.29
C ASN A 126 -23.93 -1.82 5.06
N ASN A 127 -24.10 -1.92 6.37
CA ASN A 127 -24.42 -0.79 7.22
C ASN A 127 -23.28 0.25 7.25
N ALA A 128 -22.02 -0.20 7.28
CA ALA A 128 -20.87 0.71 7.21
C ALA A 128 -20.80 1.40 5.84
N VAL A 129 -21.03 0.67 4.75
CA VAL A 129 -21.09 1.22 3.39
C VAL A 129 -22.19 2.28 3.29
N ASP A 130 -23.41 1.94 3.71
CA ASP A 130 -24.54 2.87 3.69
C ASP A 130 -24.24 4.10 4.56
N HIS A 131 -23.65 3.92 5.75
CA HIS A 131 -23.27 5.02 6.63
C HIS A 131 -22.20 5.94 6.00
N ILE A 132 -21.17 5.40 5.36
CA ILE A 132 -20.13 6.17 4.67
C ILE A 132 -20.76 7.03 3.58
N PHE A 133 -21.57 6.42 2.70
CA PHE A 133 -22.20 7.15 1.60
C PHE A 133 -23.29 8.12 2.08
N SER A 134 -24.04 7.79 3.13
CA SER A 134 -24.99 8.71 3.77
C SER A 134 -24.28 9.92 4.37
N SER A 135 -23.10 9.72 4.96
CA SER A 135 -22.29 10.83 5.51
C SER A 135 -21.83 11.80 4.42
N ILE A 136 -21.48 11.29 3.23
CA ILE A 136 -21.17 12.12 2.06
C ILE A 136 -22.43 12.80 1.54
N ALA A 137 -23.56 12.07 1.48
CA ALA A 137 -24.83 12.58 1.01
C ALA A 137 -25.45 13.68 1.88
N LYS A 138 -25.03 13.84 3.15
CA LYS A 138 -25.36 15.01 3.98
C LYS A 138 -24.95 16.34 3.33
N TYR A 139 -24.12 16.31 2.29
CA TYR A 139 -23.91 17.46 1.42
C TYR A 139 -25.24 18.05 0.89
N PHE A 140 -26.19 17.19 0.50
CA PHE A 140 -27.53 17.54 0.07
C PHE A 140 -28.42 17.74 1.31
N CYS A 141 -28.41 18.96 1.85
CA CYS A 141 -29.17 19.32 3.05
C CYS A 141 -29.95 20.62 2.85
N ASN A 142 -30.93 20.83 3.74
CA ASN A 142 -31.77 22.04 3.73
C ASN A 142 -30.96 23.34 3.91
N GLU A 143 -29.87 23.29 4.68
CA GLU A 143 -28.97 24.44 4.89
C GLU A 143 -28.29 24.90 3.59
N ARG A 144 -28.21 24.02 2.58
CA ARG A 144 -27.71 24.33 1.24
C ARG A 144 -28.82 24.62 0.23
N ASN A 145 -30.04 24.86 0.68
CA ASN A 145 -31.22 25.16 -0.13
C ASN A 145 -31.63 24.03 -1.10
N PHE A 146 -31.30 22.77 -0.79
CA PHE A 146 -31.89 21.64 -1.50
C PHE A 146 -33.32 21.38 -1.04
N SER A 147 -34.20 20.99 -1.96
CA SER A 147 -35.58 20.62 -1.60
C SER A 147 -35.63 19.30 -0.84
N ASN A 148 -36.63 19.13 0.03
CA ASN A 148 -36.84 17.88 0.76
C ASN A 148 -36.98 16.66 -0.18
N ASP A 149 -37.52 16.86 -1.39
CA ASP A 149 -37.63 15.79 -2.39
C ASP A 149 -36.25 15.28 -2.82
N ILE A 150 -35.29 16.18 -3.06
CA ILE A 150 -33.92 15.80 -3.43
C ILE A 150 -33.26 15.04 -2.28
N ILE A 151 -33.39 15.54 -1.05
CA ILE A 151 -32.82 14.90 0.15
C ILE A 151 -33.35 13.47 0.30
N ASN A 152 -34.68 13.30 0.20
CA ASN A 152 -35.35 12.01 0.30
C ASN A 152 -34.93 11.04 -0.82
N ILE A 153 -34.73 11.52 -2.05
CA ILE A 153 -34.28 10.70 -3.17
C ILE A 153 -32.83 10.24 -2.96
N VAL A 154 -31.94 11.14 -2.52
CA VAL A 154 -30.53 10.82 -2.31
C VAL A 154 -30.36 9.74 -1.24
N GLU A 155 -31.09 9.83 -0.13
CA GLU A 155 -31.05 8.83 0.94
C GLU A 155 -31.45 7.43 0.45
N LYS A 156 -32.55 7.35 -0.32
CA LYS A 156 -33.02 6.09 -0.92
C LYS A 156 -32.07 5.55 -1.99
N SER A 157 -31.41 6.45 -2.74
CA SER A 157 -30.51 6.09 -3.83
C SER A 157 -29.27 5.34 -3.36
N ILE A 158 -28.77 5.61 -2.16
CA ILE A 158 -27.60 4.91 -1.59
C ILE A 158 -27.90 3.43 -1.42
N SER A 159 -28.99 3.10 -0.71
CA SER A 159 -29.40 1.71 -0.48
C SER A 159 -29.73 1.00 -1.79
N ALA A 160 -30.45 1.68 -2.71
CA ALA A 160 -30.77 1.15 -4.02
C ALA A 160 -29.50 0.82 -4.84
N THR A 161 -28.51 1.73 -4.85
CA THR A 161 -27.24 1.54 -5.55
C THR A 161 -26.45 0.37 -4.98
N ARG A 162 -26.36 0.25 -3.66
CA ARG A 162 -25.68 -0.88 -3.01
C ARG A 162 -26.33 -2.21 -3.39
N ILE A 163 -27.66 -2.31 -3.30
CA ILE A 163 -28.41 -3.52 -3.65
C ILE A 163 -28.19 -3.88 -5.12
N LEU A 164 -28.29 -2.89 -6.01
CA LEU A 164 -28.05 -3.08 -7.44
C LEU A 164 -26.62 -3.57 -7.70
N TRP A 165 -25.62 -2.94 -7.09
CA TRP A 165 -24.22 -3.33 -7.24
C TRP A 165 -23.97 -4.76 -6.75
N GLN A 166 -24.52 -5.14 -5.60
CA GLN A 166 -24.42 -6.52 -5.08
C GLN A 166 -25.08 -7.53 -6.01
N THR A 167 -26.24 -7.18 -6.57
CA THR A 167 -26.97 -8.02 -7.52
C THR A 167 -26.17 -8.22 -8.81
N ILE A 168 -25.59 -7.14 -9.37
CA ILE A 168 -24.77 -7.20 -10.58
C ILE A 168 -23.50 -8.01 -10.32
N LYS A 169 -22.78 -7.75 -9.22
CA LYS A 169 -21.56 -8.47 -8.85
C LYS A 169 -21.79 -9.96 -8.67
N GLY A 170 -22.94 -10.36 -8.14
CA GLY A 170 -23.33 -11.77 -8.00
C GLY A 170 -23.68 -12.45 -9.32
N LYS A 171 -24.25 -11.71 -10.28
CA LYS A 171 -24.67 -12.24 -11.59
C LYS A 171 -23.56 -12.24 -12.64
N PHE A 172 -22.67 -11.26 -12.60
CA PHE A 172 -21.58 -11.09 -13.55
C PHE A 172 -20.25 -11.32 -12.84
N LEU A 173 -19.75 -12.56 -12.88
CA LEU A 173 -18.38 -12.85 -12.48
C LEU A 173 -17.40 -12.26 -13.51
N PRO A 174 -16.19 -11.83 -13.10
CA PRO A 174 -15.16 -11.42 -14.03
C PRO A 174 -14.89 -12.55 -15.02
N THR A 175 -15.13 -12.29 -16.30
CA THR A 175 -14.92 -13.26 -17.37
C THR A 175 -13.43 -13.31 -17.72
N PRO A 176 -12.81 -14.50 -17.81
CA PRO A 176 -11.37 -14.64 -18.09
C PRO A 176 -10.92 -14.10 -19.47
N ALA A 177 -11.86 -13.65 -20.32
CA ALA A 177 -11.57 -13.11 -21.63
C ALA A 177 -11.05 -11.66 -21.61
N LYS A 178 -11.17 -10.92 -20.48
CA LYS A 178 -10.69 -9.55 -20.35
C LYS A 178 -10.17 -9.29 -18.94
N PHE A 179 -8.85 -9.36 -18.78
CA PHE A 179 -8.12 -8.82 -17.64
C PHE A 179 -7.48 -7.49 -18.02
#